data_AF-A0A4D7AP58-F1
#
_entry.id   AF-A0A4D7AP58-F1
#
_cell.length_a   1.000
_cell.length_b   1.000
_cell.length_c   1.000
_cell.angle_alpha   90.00
_cell.angle_beta   90.00
_cell.angle_gamma   90.00
#
_symmetry.space_group_name_H-M   'P 1'
#
loop_
_entity.id
_entity.type
_entity.pdbx_description
1 polymer ?
#
loop_
_entity_poly.entity_id
_entity_poly.type
_entity_poly.pdbx_seq_one_letter_code
_entity_poly.pdbx_strand_id
1 'polypeptide(L)'
;MGRHRPLGRRQGRLKPLASTETGDDMTRKAPTLGELEGRYTDMLGFTPPKIAKRLKLGLRVDPPLVAALEDWRIAALTPDALDQKTVQLMSFAILLTQTSEAAANHGRAAIKAGASLEELHAAAGIAALFRGVAAFNLAGEILDGLFPETP
;
A
#
# COMPACT_ATOMS: atom_id res chain seq x y z
N MET A 1 45.88 -7.20 -19.24
CA MET A 1 45.44 -6.16 -20.21
C MET A 1 43.97 -6.40 -20.57
N GLY A 2 43.04 -5.91 -19.75
CA GLY A 2 41.60 -5.95 -20.03
C GLY A 2 41.11 -4.52 -20.31
N ARG A 3 40.62 -4.28 -21.53
CA ARG A 3 40.18 -2.94 -21.96
C ARG A 3 38.81 -2.63 -21.34
N HIS A 4 38.77 -1.73 -20.35
CA HIS A 4 37.54 -1.08 -19.92
C HIS A 4 36.97 -0.22 -21.06
N ARG A 5 35.75 -0.53 -21.52
CA ARG A 5 34.95 0.39 -22.35
C ARG A 5 34.22 1.37 -21.43
N PRO A 6 34.19 2.67 -21.72
CA PRO A 6 33.37 3.60 -20.96
C PRO A 6 31.90 3.47 -21.39
N LEU A 7 31.01 3.40 -20.39
CA LEU A 7 29.57 3.48 -20.58
C LEU A 7 29.21 4.89 -21.07
N GLY A 8 28.77 4.99 -22.31
CA GLY A 8 28.26 6.23 -22.89
C GLY A 8 27.03 6.72 -22.13
N ARG A 9 27.09 7.95 -21.60
CA ARG A 9 25.93 8.65 -21.05
C ARG A 9 24.91 8.85 -22.17
N ARG A 10 23.84 8.05 -22.19
CA ARG A 10 22.64 8.37 -22.96
C ARG A 10 21.95 9.55 -22.29
N GLN A 11 22.17 10.74 -22.85
CA GLN A 11 21.36 11.92 -22.55
C GLN A 11 19.95 11.67 -23.11
N GLY A 12 19.11 11.03 -22.30
CA GLY A 12 17.69 10.92 -22.58
C GLY A 12 17.06 12.30 -22.47
N ARG A 13 16.71 12.88 -23.62
CA ARG A 13 15.90 14.08 -23.71
C ARG A 13 14.57 13.79 -23.00
N LEU A 14 14.37 14.35 -21.80
CA LEU A 14 13.08 14.34 -21.11
C LEU A 14 12.03 14.90 -22.08
N LYS A 15 11.01 14.11 -22.38
CA LYS A 15 9.82 14.61 -23.08
C LYS A 15 9.17 15.69 -22.19
N PRO A 16 8.63 16.78 -22.76
CA PRO A 16 7.88 17.74 -21.98
C PRO A 16 6.69 17.01 -21.33
N LEU A 17 6.48 17.26 -20.04
CA LEU A 17 5.22 16.94 -19.38
C LEU A 17 4.10 17.55 -20.23
N ALA A 18 3.17 16.70 -20.67
CA ALA A 18 1.99 17.16 -21.38
C ALA A 18 1.35 18.30 -20.57
N SER A 19 1.10 19.41 -21.26
CA SER A 19 0.41 20.58 -20.76
C SER A 19 -0.86 20.15 -20.02
N THR A 20 -0.93 20.51 -18.75
CA THR A 20 -2.09 20.34 -17.88
C THR A 20 -3.31 20.99 -18.54
N GLU A 21 -4.28 20.19 -18.95
CA GLU A 21 -5.65 20.64 -19.19
C GLU A 21 -6.26 21.00 -17.82
N THR A 22 -5.95 22.20 -17.33
CA THR A 22 -6.67 22.83 -16.22
C THR A 22 -7.98 23.38 -16.78
N GLY A 23 -9.11 22.68 -16.57
CA GLY A 23 -10.39 23.24 -17.00
C GLY A 23 -11.69 22.51 -16.72
N ASP A 24 -11.73 21.19 -16.49
CA ASP A 24 -13.04 20.48 -16.51
C ASP A 24 -13.29 19.45 -15.38
N ASP A 25 -12.31 19.18 -14.50
CA ASP A 25 -12.44 18.09 -13.49
C ASP A 25 -13.21 18.47 -12.20
N MET A 26 -13.69 19.71 -12.09
CA MET A 26 -14.48 20.16 -10.92
C MET A 26 -15.97 19.78 -11.02
N THR A 27 -16.40 19.12 -12.11
CA THR A 27 -17.81 18.79 -12.37
C THR A 27 -18.13 17.29 -12.20
N ARG A 28 -17.15 16.45 -11.87
CA ARG A 28 -17.42 15.02 -11.62
C ARG A 28 -18.33 14.89 -10.40
N LYS A 29 -19.56 14.43 -10.63
CA LYS A 29 -20.53 14.13 -9.57
C LYS A 29 -19.86 13.23 -8.52
N ALA A 30 -19.95 13.61 -7.26
CA ALA A 30 -19.41 12.82 -6.17
C ALA A 30 -20.04 11.40 -6.19
N PRO A 31 -19.23 10.34 -5.97
CA PRO A 31 -19.72 8.98 -5.96
C PRO A 31 -20.74 8.80 -4.83
N THR A 32 -21.77 8.00 -5.12
CA THR A 32 -22.76 7.55 -4.16
C THR A 32 -22.17 6.55 -3.17
N LEU A 33 -22.82 6.38 -2.02
CA LEU A 33 -22.42 5.37 -1.04
C LEU A 33 -22.37 3.96 -1.66
N GLY A 34 -23.37 3.60 -2.47
CA GLY A 34 -23.43 2.29 -3.13
C GLY A 34 -22.29 2.05 -4.11
N GLU A 35 -21.89 3.08 -4.87
CA GLU A 35 -20.72 2.98 -5.77
C GLU A 35 -19.43 2.77 -4.97
N LEU A 36 -19.26 3.44 -3.83
CA LEU A 36 -18.08 3.26 -2.98
C LEU A 36 -18.05 1.90 -2.28
N GLU A 37 -19.17 1.43 -1.75
CA GLU A 37 -19.30 0.09 -1.14
C GLU A 37 -19.13 -1.03 -2.17
N GLY A 38 -19.59 -0.82 -3.40
CA GLY A 38 -19.38 -1.73 -4.53
C GLY A 38 -17.90 -2.05 -4.76
N ARG A 39 -17.03 -1.04 -4.75
CA ARG A 39 -15.56 -1.20 -4.90
C ARG A 39 -14.96 -2.17 -3.88
N TYR A 40 -15.45 -2.17 -2.63
CA TYR A 40 -14.99 -3.12 -1.61
C TYR A 40 -15.56 -4.51 -1.81
N THR A 41 -16.82 -4.60 -2.22
CA THR A 41 -17.50 -5.86 -2.49
C THR A 41 -16.84 -6.59 -3.67
N ASP A 42 -16.44 -5.86 -4.70
CA ASP A 42 -15.68 -6.40 -5.83
C ASP A 42 -14.32 -6.94 -5.41
N MET A 43 -13.65 -6.29 -4.46
CA MET A 43 -12.34 -6.73 -3.96
C MET A 43 -12.44 -7.88 -2.94
N LEU A 44 -13.39 -7.82 -2.01
CA LEU A 44 -13.44 -8.67 -0.81
C LEU A 44 -14.62 -9.64 -0.77
N GLY A 45 -15.62 -9.46 -1.63
CA GLY A 45 -16.91 -10.14 -1.56
C GLY A 45 -17.90 -9.49 -0.59
N PHE A 46 -17.50 -8.48 0.18
CA PHE A 46 -18.35 -7.71 1.09
C PHE A 46 -17.73 -6.34 1.40
N THR A 47 -18.53 -5.41 1.94
CA THR A 47 -18.01 -4.16 2.49
C THR A 47 -17.71 -4.30 3.99
N PRO A 48 -16.46 -4.12 4.46
CA PRO A 48 -16.15 -4.22 5.88
C PRO A 48 -16.93 -3.20 6.73
N PRO A 49 -17.48 -3.58 7.90
CA PRO A 49 -18.34 -2.69 8.70
C PRO A 49 -17.68 -1.36 9.10
N LYS A 50 -16.38 -1.39 9.41
CA LYS A 50 -15.60 -0.17 9.72
C LYS A 50 -15.52 0.78 8.52
N ILE A 51 -15.38 0.23 7.31
CA ILE A 51 -15.33 0.99 6.06
C ILE A 51 -16.71 1.56 5.75
N ALA A 52 -17.77 0.77 5.80
CA ALA A 52 -19.15 1.24 5.57
C ALA A 52 -19.50 2.43 6.50
N LYS A 53 -19.13 2.35 7.79
CA LYS A 53 -19.28 3.46 8.74
C LYS A 53 -18.51 4.71 8.32
N ARG A 54 -17.24 4.58 7.91
CA ARG A 54 -16.41 5.70 7.42
C ARG A 54 -17.02 6.35 6.18
N LEU A 55 -17.42 5.55 5.19
CA LEU A 55 -18.01 6.05 3.94
C LEU A 55 -19.32 6.79 4.21
N LYS A 56 -20.23 6.20 4.99
CA LYS A 56 -21.52 6.82 5.33
C LYS A 56 -21.35 8.13 6.09
N LEU A 57 -20.47 8.16 7.10
CA LEU A 57 -20.22 9.39 7.85
C LEU A 57 -19.53 10.44 6.97
N GLY A 58 -18.48 10.05 6.25
CA GLY A 58 -17.68 10.97 5.45
C GLY A 58 -18.48 11.57 4.30
N LEU A 59 -19.30 10.79 3.57
CA LEU A 59 -20.17 11.33 2.51
C LEU A 59 -21.20 12.33 3.02
N ARG A 60 -21.58 12.25 4.30
CA ARG A 60 -22.49 13.24 4.92
C ARG A 60 -21.77 14.52 5.33
N VAL A 61 -20.48 14.44 5.66
CA VAL A 61 -19.70 15.55 6.23
C VAL A 61 -18.87 16.27 5.16
N ASP A 62 -18.14 15.52 4.35
CA ASP A 62 -17.23 16.00 3.31
C ASP A 62 -17.13 14.99 2.15
N PRO A 63 -18.15 14.94 1.26
CA PRO A 63 -18.15 14.02 0.13
C PRO A 63 -16.95 14.16 -0.83
N PRO A 64 -16.49 15.38 -1.19
CA PRO A 64 -15.29 15.55 -2.02
C PRO A 64 -14.04 14.89 -1.42
N LEU A 65 -13.79 15.06 -0.12
CA LEU A 65 -12.65 14.42 0.54
C LEU A 65 -12.75 12.89 0.51
N VAL A 66 -13.93 12.33 0.76
CA VAL A 66 -14.13 10.87 0.68
C VAL A 66 -13.87 10.35 -0.72
N ALA A 67 -14.39 11.03 -1.74
CA ALA A 67 -14.16 10.66 -3.14
C ALA A 67 -12.65 10.61 -3.46
N ALA A 68 -11.93 11.68 -3.11
CA ALA A 68 -10.48 11.76 -3.31
C ALA A 68 -9.71 10.65 -2.56
N LEU A 69 -10.10 10.36 -1.32
CA LEU A 69 -9.49 9.27 -0.53
C LEU A 69 -9.73 7.89 -1.16
N GLU A 70 -10.92 7.63 -1.69
CA GLU A 70 -11.24 6.35 -2.32
C GLU A 70 -10.58 6.17 -3.68
N ASP A 71 -10.45 7.24 -4.46
CA ASP A 71 -9.75 7.22 -5.74
C ASP A 71 -8.25 7.02 -5.52
N TRP A 72 -7.64 7.73 -4.54
CA TRP A 72 -6.26 7.49 -4.15
C TRP A 72 -6.04 6.06 -3.65
N ARG A 73 -6.96 5.54 -2.83
CA ARG A 73 -6.88 4.16 -2.33
C ARG A 73 -6.87 3.15 -3.48
N ILE A 74 -7.73 3.30 -4.49
CA ILE A 74 -7.74 2.40 -5.64
C ILE A 74 -6.42 2.52 -6.40
N ALA A 75 -6.00 3.73 -6.75
CA ALA A 75 -4.75 3.94 -7.49
C ALA A 75 -3.55 3.30 -6.78
N ALA A 76 -3.49 3.39 -5.45
CA ALA A 76 -2.43 2.77 -4.65
C ALA A 76 -2.52 1.23 -4.57
N LEU A 77 -3.73 0.66 -4.66
CA LEU A 77 -3.98 -0.79 -4.61
C LEU A 77 -4.02 -1.47 -5.99
N THR A 78 -3.99 -0.70 -7.08
CA THR A 78 -3.96 -1.23 -8.45
C THR A 78 -2.81 -0.62 -9.28
N PRO A 79 -1.56 -0.65 -8.79
CA PRO A 79 -0.43 -0.17 -9.57
C PRO A 79 -0.16 -1.09 -10.77
N ASP A 80 0.19 -0.52 -11.92
CA ASP A 80 0.54 -1.30 -13.13
C ASP A 80 1.79 -2.17 -12.94
N ALA A 81 2.66 -1.80 -11.99
CA ALA A 81 3.94 -2.45 -11.76
C ALA A 81 3.87 -3.75 -10.93
N LEU A 82 2.75 -4.03 -10.27
CA LEU A 82 2.60 -5.20 -9.38
C LEU A 82 1.27 -5.91 -9.64
N ASP A 83 1.30 -7.24 -9.66
CA ASP A 83 0.07 -8.03 -9.72
C ASP A 83 -0.75 -7.89 -8.42
N GLN A 84 -2.05 -8.18 -8.51
CA GLN A 84 -2.96 -8.05 -7.37
C GLN A 84 -2.59 -8.97 -6.21
N LYS A 85 -2.07 -10.19 -6.48
CA LYS A 85 -1.66 -11.10 -5.41
C LYS A 85 -0.54 -10.48 -4.57
N THR A 86 0.46 -9.93 -5.23
CA THR A 86 1.62 -9.27 -4.61
C THR A 86 1.18 -8.05 -3.81
N VAL A 87 0.35 -7.17 -4.38
CA VAL A 87 -0.18 -5.99 -3.68
C VAL A 87 -0.91 -6.37 -2.39
N GLN A 88 -1.76 -7.41 -2.45
CA GLN A 88 -2.54 -7.83 -1.28
C GLN A 88 -1.67 -8.54 -0.22
N LEU A 89 -0.68 -9.34 -0.62
CA LEU A 89 0.29 -9.94 0.31
C LEU A 89 1.15 -8.87 1.00
N MET A 90 1.61 -7.85 0.27
CA MET A 90 2.32 -6.71 0.85
C MET A 90 1.44 -5.94 1.84
N SER A 91 0.21 -5.63 1.45
CA SER A 91 -0.76 -4.93 2.31
C SER A 91 -1.07 -5.73 3.57
N PHE A 92 -1.22 -7.05 3.44
CA PHE A 92 -1.41 -7.97 4.56
C PHE A 92 -0.23 -7.91 5.54
N ALA A 93 1.01 -8.05 5.04
CA ALA A 93 2.21 -7.99 5.87
C ALA A 93 2.37 -6.63 6.58
N ILE A 94 2.18 -5.51 5.86
CA ILE A 94 2.25 -4.15 6.41
C ILE A 94 1.23 -3.96 7.53
N LEU A 95 0.00 -4.43 7.36
CA LEU A 95 -1.03 -4.29 8.39
C LEU A 95 -0.78 -5.20 9.60
N LEU A 96 -0.14 -6.36 9.41
CA LEU A 96 0.30 -7.21 10.51
C LEU A 96 1.39 -6.55 11.37
N THR A 97 2.34 -5.82 10.78
CA THR A 97 3.36 -5.10 11.58
C THR A 97 2.73 -4.04 12.49
N GLN A 98 1.58 -3.51 12.08
CA GLN A 98 0.76 -2.55 12.82
C GLN A 98 -0.26 -3.19 13.77
N THR A 99 -0.30 -4.52 13.88
CA THR A 99 -1.32 -5.28 14.64
C THR A 99 -2.77 -4.88 14.28
N SER A 100 -2.99 -4.56 13.00
CA SER A 100 -4.27 -4.06 12.51
C SER A 100 -5.19 -5.19 12.09
N GLU A 101 -6.43 -5.22 12.60
CA GLU A 101 -7.48 -6.16 12.17
C GLU A 101 -7.78 -6.07 10.66
N ALA A 102 -7.45 -4.93 10.02
CA ALA A 102 -7.60 -4.77 8.58
C ALA A 102 -6.74 -5.77 7.79
N ALA A 103 -5.69 -6.33 8.38
CA ALA A 103 -4.90 -7.40 7.78
C ALA A 103 -5.79 -8.56 7.30
N ALA A 104 -6.82 -8.93 8.06
CA ALA A 104 -7.73 -10.00 7.67
C ALA A 104 -8.47 -9.71 6.34
N ASN A 105 -8.74 -8.45 6.01
CA ASN A 105 -9.34 -8.10 4.72
C ASN A 105 -8.35 -8.31 3.57
N HIS A 106 -7.10 -7.90 3.76
CA HIS A 106 -6.07 -8.08 2.74
C HIS A 106 -5.63 -9.54 2.58
N GLY A 107 -5.67 -10.34 3.65
CA GLY A 107 -5.53 -11.80 3.55
C GLY A 107 -6.63 -12.42 2.67
N ARG A 108 -7.90 -12.03 2.86
CA ARG A 108 -9.01 -12.49 2.00
C ARG A 108 -8.85 -12.04 0.54
N ALA A 109 -8.46 -10.78 0.33
CA ALA A 109 -8.20 -10.25 -1.02
C ALA A 109 -7.05 -11.00 -1.70
N ALA A 110 -5.99 -11.32 -0.97
CA ALA A 110 -4.88 -12.12 -1.48
C ALA A 110 -5.33 -13.52 -1.89
N ILE A 111 -6.14 -14.21 -1.06
CA ILE A 111 -6.73 -15.51 -1.40
C ILE A 111 -7.56 -15.42 -2.68
N LYS A 112 -8.41 -14.39 -2.80
CA LYS A 112 -9.21 -14.15 -4.02
C LYS A 112 -8.32 -13.93 -5.25
N ALA A 113 -7.16 -13.30 -5.07
CA ALA A 113 -6.14 -13.12 -6.10
C ALA A 113 -5.23 -14.35 -6.34
N GLY A 114 -5.51 -15.48 -5.69
CA GLY A 114 -4.82 -16.75 -5.88
C GLY A 114 -3.66 -17.03 -4.92
N ALA A 115 -3.58 -16.33 -3.78
CA ALA A 115 -2.57 -16.62 -2.76
C ALA A 115 -2.82 -17.96 -2.05
N SER A 116 -1.75 -18.70 -1.80
CA SER A 116 -1.79 -19.94 -1.01
C SER A 116 -1.66 -19.67 0.51
N LEU A 117 -1.93 -20.70 1.32
CA LEU A 117 -1.72 -20.63 2.77
C LEU A 117 -0.24 -20.40 3.09
N GLU A 118 0.67 -21.05 2.36
CA GLU A 118 2.11 -20.94 2.52
C GLU A 118 2.61 -19.52 2.21
N GLU A 119 2.09 -18.88 1.16
CA GLU A 119 2.42 -17.49 0.83
C GLU A 119 1.97 -16.51 1.92
N LEU A 120 0.77 -16.70 2.47
CA LEU A 120 0.27 -15.89 3.60
C LEU A 120 1.10 -16.11 4.86
N HIS A 121 1.45 -17.36 5.18
CA HIS A 121 2.27 -17.68 6.34
C HIS A 121 3.69 -17.11 6.18
N ALA A 122 4.28 -17.18 4.99
CA ALA A 122 5.56 -16.55 4.70
C ALA A 122 5.50 -15.02 4.88
N ALA A 123 4.45 -14.37 4.39
CA ALA A 123 4.22 -12.94 4.60
C ALA A 123 4.10 -12.58 6.09
N ALA A 124 3.44 -13.41 6.90
CA ALA A 124 3.36 -13.23 8.35
C ALA A 124 4.75 -13.35 9.03
N GLY A 125 5.59 -14.29 8.58
CA GLY A 125 6.97 -14.41 9.04
C GLY A 125 7.80 -13.16 8.74
N ILE A 126 7.67 -12.60 7.54
CA ILE A 126 8.32 -11.34 7.15
C ILE A 126 7.81 -10.17 8.03
N ALA A 127 6.50 -10.10 8.29
CA ALA A 127 5.95 -9.07 9.16
C ALA A 127 6.48 -9.17 10.59
N ALA A 128 6.58 -10.38 11.14
CA ALA A 128 7.14 -10.63 12.46
C ALA A 128 8.63 -10.22 12.53
N LEU A 129 9.40 -10.54 11.49
CA LEU A 129 10.81 -10.12 11.36
C LEU A 129 10.94 -8.60 11.47
N PHE A 130 10.23 -7.83 10.64
CA PHE A 130 10.35 -6.38 10.62
C PHE A 130 9.75 -5.67 11.83
N ARG A 131 8.87 -6.34 12.58
CA ARG A 131 8.40 -5.84 13.88
C ARG A 131 9.39 -6.15 15.01
N GLY A 132 9.98 -7.34 15.02
CA GLY A 132 10.83 -7.83 16.12
C GLY A 132 12.32 -7.51 15.98
N VAL A 133 12.92 -7.79 14.82
CA VAL A 133 14.36 -7.56 14.60
C VAL A 133 14.70 -6.07 14.61
N ALA A 134 13.78 -5.20 14.19
CA ALA A 134 13.96 -3.76 14.31
C ALA A 134 14.21 -3.33 15.76
N ALA A 135 13.53 -3.94 16.73
CA ALA A 135 13.75 -3.66 18.15
C ALA A 135 15.13 -4.17 18.62
N PHE A 136 15.58 -5.33 18.13
CA PHE A 136 16.90 -5.87 18.49
C PHE A 136 18.04 -5.06 17.86
N ASN A 137 17.88 -4.58 16.63
CA ASN A 137 18.83 -3.67 16.00
C ASN A 137 18.96 -2.36 16.79
N LEU A 138 17.83 -1.77 17.20
CA LEU A 138 17.81 -0.58 18.04
C LEU A 138 18.47 -0.84 19.41
N ALA A 139 18.25 -2.03 19.99
CA ALA A 139 18.92 -2.42 21.22
C ALA A 139 20.44 -2.45 21.04
N GLY A 140 20.95 -2.96 19.91
CA GLY A 140 22.39 -2.94 19.60
C GLY A 140 22.96 -1.52 19.63
N GLU A 141 22.32 -0.58 18.93
CA GLU A 141 22.74 0.84 18.92
C GLU A 141 22.69 1.47 20.33
N ILE A 142 21.61 1.23 21.08
CA ILE A 142 21.48 1.75 22.46
C ILE A 142 22.56 1.16 23.37
N LEU A 143 22.77 -0.16 23.32
CA LEU A 143 23.70 -0.85 24.20
C LEU A 143 25.16 -0.48 23.89
N ASP A 144 25.52 -0.31 22.61
CA ASP A 144 26.83 0.21 22.20
C ASP A 144 27.11 1.60 22.80
N GLY A 145 26.11 2.48 22.80
CA GLY A 145 26.22 3.79 23.44
C GLY A 145 26.30 3.76 24.98
N LEU A 146 25.68 2.77 25.63
CA LEU A 146 25.71 2.62 27.09
C LEU A 146 26.95 1.87 27.60
N PHE A 147 27.50 0.98 26.79
CA PHE A 147 28.67 0.14 27.09
C PHE A 147 29.72 0.25 25.98
N PRO A 148 30.32 1.43 25.77
CA PRO A 148 31.31 1.60 24.71
C PRO A 148 32.53 0.72 24.97
N GLU A 149 33.06 0.09 23.91
CA GLU A 149 34.32 -0.65 24.01
C GLU A 149 35.42 0.30 24.55
N THR A 150 36.15 -0.16 25.56
CA THR A 150 37.31 0.59 26.06
C THR A 150 38.42 0.44 25.01
N PRO A 151 39.11 1.52 24.60
CA PRO A 151 40.14 1.44 23.56
C PRO A 151 41.26 0.45 23.87
#